data_AF-A0A437DE22-F1
#
_entry.id   AF-A0A437DE22-F1
#
_cell.length_a   1.000
_cell.length_b   1.000
_cell.length_c   1.000
_cell.angle_alpha   90.00
_cell.angle_beta   90.00
_cell.angle_gamma   90.00
#
_symmetry.space_group_name_H-M   'P 1'
#
loop_
_entity.id
_entity.type
_entity.pdbx_description
1 polymer ?
#
loop_
_entity_poly.entity_id
_entity_poly.type
_entity_poly.pdbx_seq_one_letter_code
_entity_poly.pdbx_strand_id
1 'polypeptide(L)'
;MKVTGRCRNLLVVVCLCSLLAVRAHGCPEACSKCSGLKHDQCEECRPGWTLHNNSCVHVDECGSELDTCLPNSYCFNTEGSFECRGCDVACVGCRGAGPAHCRKCAPGYRFIGSKCLDIDECSDRVLACPGLDEICINTDGAFRCDCAEGFIRRGGVCVREKLPDLHEKGLFDDIKDDEVEVLKQMFFGVVLCALGTLAAKGDMVYTSVFIGAVAAMAGYWFSERGDRLMNRFLKEP
;
A
#
# COMPACT_ATOMS: atom_id res chain seq x y z
N MET A 1 44.76 45.68 9.63
CA MET A 1 45.58 46.58 10.47
C MET A 1 44.68 47.66 11.05
N LYS A 2 44.86 47.97 12.33
CA LYS A 2 44.04 48.83 13.19
C LYS A 2 43.79 50.23 12.61
N VAL A 3 42.55 50.71 12.68
CA VAL A 3 42.26 52.13 12.99
C VAL A 3 41.19 52.17 14.07
N THR A 4 41.64 52.57 15.25
CA THR A 4 40.88 52.86 16.47
C THR A 4 40.27 54.26 16.40
N GLY A 5 38.97 54.41 16.74
CA GLY A 5 38.32 55.72 16.91
C GLY A 5 37.14 55.63 17.87
N ARG A 6 37.24 56.33 19.01
CA ARG A 6 36.33 56.33 20.17
C ARG A 6 34.89 56.70 19.84
N CYS A 7 33.91 55.93 20.33
CA CYS A 7 32.56 56.44 20.62
C CYS A 7 32.60 57.29 21.89
N ARG A 8 32.21 58.57 21.81
CA ARG A 8 31.80 59.36 22.96
C ARG A 8 30.57 60.18 22.59
N ASN A 9 29.50 59.96 23.37
CA ASN A 9 28.17 60.57 23.29
C ASN A 9 28.18 62.08 23.00
N LEU A 10 27.36 62.54 22.05
CA LEU A 10 26.17 63.38 22.26
C LEU A 10 25.59 63.86 20.91
N LEU A 11 24.27 64.00 20.86
CA LEU A 11 23.44 64.66 19.85
C LEU A 11 23.20 63.97 18.50
N VAL A 12 21.99 63.41 18.42
CA VAL A 12 21.07 63.34 17.27
C VAL A 12 21.43 64.32 16.15
N VAL A 13 22.04 63.82 15.08
CA VAL A 13 21.93 64.42 13.75
C VAL A 13 21.35 63.37 12.84
N VAL A 14 20.11 63.62 12.46
CA VAL A 14 19.33 62.91 11.45
C VAL A 14 20.17 62.78 10.19
N CYS A 15 20.64 61.57 9.89
CA CYS A 15 21.05 61.22 8.54
C CYS A 15 20.07 60.16 8.04
N LEU A 16 18.92 60.65 7.57
CA LEU A 16 18.05 59.93 6.63
C LEU A 16 18.82 59.76 5.33
N CYS A 17 19.87 58.93 5.33
CA CYS A 17 20.35 58.33 4.10
C CYS A 17 19.36 57.23 3.78
N SER A 18 18.35 57.59 3.00
CA SER A 18 17.51 56.69 2.23
C SER A 18 18.36 55.49 1.82
N LEU A 19 17.95 54.29 2.26
CA LEU A 19 18.41 53.01 1.75
C LEU A 19 17.94 52.88 0.28
N LEU A 20 18.37 53.80 -0.58
CA LEU A 20 18.49 53.53 -2.00
C LEU A 20 19.69 52.61 -2.07
N ALA A 21 19.44 51.30 -1.96
CA ALA A 21 20.36 50.30 -2.43
C ALA A 21 20.74 50.73 -3.85
N VAL A 22 21.93 51.30 -4.01
CA VAL A 22 22.52 51.53 -5.32
C VAL A 22 22.62 50.14 -5.92
N ARG A 23 21.68 49.80 -6.82
CA ARG A 23 21.81 48.60 -7.66
C ARG A 23 23.14 48.79 -8.37
N ALA A 24 24.15 48.04 -7.96
CA ALA A 24 25.33 47.87 -8.77
C ALA A 24 24.84 47.30 -10.11
N HIS A 25 24.86 48.12 -11.16
CA HIS A 25 24.50 47.69 -12.50
C HIS A 25 25.63 46.80 -13.02
N GLY A 26 25.53 45.51 -12.73
CA GLY A 26 26.39 44.47 -13.31
C GLY A 26 25.89 44.04 -14.69
N CYS A 27 26.71 43.29 -15.42
CA CYS A 27 26.34 42.71 -16.71
C CYS A 27 25.09 41.82 -16.58
N PRO A 28 24.28 41.68 -17.65
CA PRO A 28 23.20 40.69 -17.73
C PRO A 28 23.69 39.26 -17.45
N GLU A 29 22.85 38.40 -16.88
CA GLU A 29 23.24 37.03 -16.51
C GLU A 29 23.73 36.18 -17.69
N ALA A 30 23.21 36.40 -18.89
CA ALA A 30 23.64 35.70 -20.11
C ALA A 30 25.00 36.20 -20.66
N CYS A 31 25.50 37.32 -20.15
CA CYS A 31 26.67 38.02 -20.68
C CYS A 31 27.93 37.66 -19.88
N SER A 32 29.02 37.34 -20.57
CA SER A 32 30.34 37.15 -19.95
C SER A 32 31.10 38.48 -19.86
N LYS A 33 30.93 39.35 -20.85
CA LYS A 33 31.57 40.67 -20.93
C LYS A 33 30.63 41.70 -21.54
N CYS A 34 30.42 42.79 -20.82
CA CYS A 34 29.53 43.88 -21.23
C CYS A 34 30.22 45.24 -21.18
N SER A 35 29.68 46.18 -21.95
CA SER A 35 30.08 47.58 -22.02
C SER A 35 28.85 48.51 -21.93
N GLY A 36 29.07 49.81 -22.11
CA GLY A 36 28.06 50.85 -21.92
C GLY A 36 28.02 51.42 -20.50
N LEU A 37 27.48 52.64 -20.37
CA LEU A 37 27.42 53.37 -19.09
C LEU A 37 26.60 52.65 -18.01
N LYS A 38 25.69 51.76 -18.44
CA LYS A 38 24.84 50.94 -17.58
C LYS A 38 25.19 49.45 -17.60
N HIS A 39 26.28 49.04 -18.26
CA HIS A 39 26.63 47.64 -18.44
C HIS A 39 25.54 46.81 -19.16
N ASP A 40 24.80 47.45 -20.08
CA ASP A 40 23.64 46.88 -20.77
C ASP A 40 23.96 46.36 -22.19
N GLN A 41 25.11 46.72 -22.75
CA GLN A 41 25.55 46.26 -24.07
C GLN A 41 26.44 45.04 -23.90
N CYS A 42 25.98 43.86 -24.31
CA CYS A 42 26.81 42.68 -24.27
C CYS A 42 27.78 42.64 -25.46
N GLU A 43 29.04 42.29 -25.19
CA GLU A 43 30.08 42.07 -26.20
C GLU A 43 30.35 40.58 -26.40
N GLU A 44 30.32 39.80 -25.31
CA GLU A 44 30.56 38.37 -25.33
C GLU A 44 29.51 37.65 -24.49
N CYS A 45 28.90 36.62 -25.07
CA CYS A 45 27.89 35.80 -24.42
C CYS A 45 28.53 34.60 -23.72
N ARG A 46 27.85 34.11 -22.67
CA ARG A 46 28.20 32.82 -22.05
C ARG A 46 27.89 31.66 -23.03
N PRO A 47 28.50 30.48 -22.85
CA PRO A 47 28.17 29.30 -23.65
C PRO A 47 26.66 28.99 -23.63
N GLY A 48 26.09 28.54 -24.76
CA GLY A 48 24.64 28.33 -24.93
C GLY A 48 23.83 29.58 -25.30
N TRP A 49 24.51 30.71 -25.50
CA TRP A 49 23.90 31.98 -25.90
C TRP A 49 24.58 32.55 -27.13
N THR A 50 23.82 33.24 -27.97
CA THR A 50 24.32 33.91 -29.18
C THR A 50 24.11 35.41 -29.11
N LEU A 51 25.06 36.17 -29.65
CA LEU A 51 25.00 37.62 -29.62
C LEU A 51 24.12 38.13 -30.76
N HIS A 52 23.04 38.82 -30.42
CA HIS A 52 22.18 39.50 -31.37
C HIS A 52 21.87 40.92 -30.90
N ASN A 53 22.26 41.92 -31.69
CA ASN A 53 22.05 43.35 -31.39
C ASN A 53 22.51 43.76 -29.98
N ASN A 54 23.75 43.41 -29.60
CA ASN A 54 24.32 43.68 -28.28
C ASN A 54 23.56 43.04 -27.10
N SER A 55 22.69 42.06 -27.38
CA SER A 55 22.00 41.26 -26.38
C SER A 55 22.30 39.79 -26.61
N CYS A 56 22.39 39.00 -25.54
CA CYS A 56 22.54 37.56 -25.65
C CYS A 56 21.16 36.91 -25.71
N VAL A 57 20.91 36.17 -26.78
CA VAL A 57 19.70 35.35 -26.95
C VAL A 57 20.05 33.89 -26.76
N HIS A 58 19.18 33.19 -26.05
CA HIS A 58 19.35 31.77 -25.78
C HIS A 58 19.32 30.98 -27.08
N VAL A 59 20.23 30.01 -27.24
CA VAL A 59 20.20 29.10 -28.39
C VAL A 59 19.10 28.07 -28.17
N ASP A 60 18.24 27.79 -29.16
CA ASP A 60 17.30 26.69 -29.04
C ASP A 60 17.90 25.44 -29.69
N GLU A 61 18.65 24.66 -28.91
CA GLU A 61 19.30 23.46 -29.42
C GLU A 61 18.26 22.42 -29.86
N CYS A 62 17.09 22.38 -29.23
CA CYS A 62 15.99 21.45 -29.55
C CYS A 62 15.21 21.84 -30.82
N GLY A 63 15.29 23.11 -31.25
CA GLY A 63 14.71 23.60 -32.50
C GLY A 63 15.62 23.43 -33.72
N SER A 64 16.88 23.02 -33.49
CA SER A 64 17.87 22.78 -34.55
C SER A 64 17.82 21.33 -35.04
N GLU A 65 18.18 21.06 -36.30
CA GLU A 65 18.25 19.68 -36.85
C GLU A 65 19.35 18.80 -36.21
N LEU A 66 19.97 19.26 -35.12
CA LEU A 66 21.01 18.57 -34.36
C LEU A 66 20.44 17.81 -33.14
N ASP A 67 19.27 17.18 -33.31
CA ASP A 67 18.61 16.32 -32.31
C ASP A 67 19.47 15.08 -31.97
N THR A 68 20.52 15.27 -31.17
CA THR A 68 21.51 14.23 -30.81
C THR A 68 21.15 13.53 -29.48
N CYS A 69 19.86 13.48 -29.13
CA CYS A 69 19.40 12.75 -27.96
C CYS A 69 19.27 11.25 -28.24
N LEU A 70 19.36 10.41 -27.21
CA LEU A 70 19.24 8.95 -27.35
C LEU A 70 17.86 8.54 -27.91
N PRO A 71 17.74 7.35 -28.50
CA PRO A 71 16.44 6.78 -28.84
C PRO A 71 15.51 6.73 -27.60
N ASN A 72 14.23 7.02 -27.80
CA ASN A 72 13.22 7.11 -26.73
C ASN A 72 13.50 8.20 -25.66
N SER A 73 14.16 9.28 -26.07
CA SER A 73 14.27 10.50 -25.30
C SER A 73 13.84 11.70 -26.13
N TYR A 74 13.58 12.82 -25.47
CA TYR A 74 13.24 14.09 -26.09
C TYR A 74 14.16 15.19 -25.56
N CYS A 75 14.43 16.18 -26.41
CA CYS A 75 15.19 17.36 -26.02
C CYS A 75 14.33 18.31 -25.19
N PHE A 76 14.85 18.76 -24.06
CA PHE A 76 14.27 19.77 -23.19
C PHE A 76 15.24 20.95 -23.09
N ASN A 77 14.83 22.10 -23.62
CA ASN A 77 15.66 23.29 -23.62
C ASN A 77 15.78 23.85 -22.17
N THR A 78 17.00 24.07 -21.69
CA THR A 78 17.28 24.69 -20.38
C THR A 78 17.92 26.06 -20.58
N GLU A 79 18.20 26.80 -19.52
CA GLU A 79 18.86 28.11 -19.66
C GLU A 79 20.38 27.95 -19.71
N GLY A 80 20.99 28.37 -20.81
CA GLY A 80 22.38 28.19 -21.21
C GLY A 80 22.74 26.81 -21.78
N SER A 81 21.79 25.88 -21.97
CA SER A 81 22.04 24.51 -22.45
C SER A 81 20.73 23.80 -22.83
N PHE A 82 20.81 22.52 -23.16
CA PHE A 82 19.69 21.58 -23.25
C PHE A 82 19.92 20.34 -22.38
N GLU A 83 18.84 19.61 -22.09
CA GLU A 83 18.84 18.30 -21.43
C GLU A 83 18.06 17.29 -22.26
N CYS A 84 18.58 16.06 -22.41
CA CYS A 84 17.80 14.96 -22.96
C CYS A 84 17.05 14.25 -21.82
N ARG A 85 15.72 14.17 -21.92
CA ARG A 85 14.86 13.51 -20.93
C ARG A 85 14.18 12.28 -21.54
N GLY A 86 14.01 11.24 -20.72
CA GLY A 86 13.34 10.01 -21.15
C GLY A 86 11.86 10.24 -21.46
N CYS A 87 11.34 9.48 -22.42
CA CYS A 87 9.90 9.45 -22.68
C CYS A 87 9.11 8.80 -21.54
N ASP A 88 7.80 9.06 -21.52
CA ASP A 88 6.86 8.37 -20.63
C ASP A 88 6.82 6.86 -20.92
N VAL A 89 6.55 6.04 -19.91
CA VAL A 89 6.45 4.57 -20.03
C VAL A 89 5.37 4.14 -21.01
N ALA A 90 4.31 4.95 -21.16
CA ALA A 90 3.24 4.74 -22.11
C ALA A 90 3.64 5.00 -23.57
N CYS A 91 4.85 5.49 -23.85
CA CYS A 91 5.31 5.89 -25.18
C CYS A 91 6.37 4.94 -25.76
N VAL A 92 6.29 4.71 -27.08
CA VAL A 92 7.41 4.26 -27.92
C VAL A 92 7.85 5.47 -28.75
N GLY A 93 8.76 6.25 -28.17
CA GLY A 93 9.20 7.54 -28.70
C GLY A 93 8.24 8.68 -28.37
N CYS A 94 8.79 9.88 -28.14
CA CYS A 94 8.04 11.07 -27.76
C CYS A 94 8.64 12.32 -28.41
N ARG A 95 7.95 13.45 -28.25
CA ARG A 95 8.43 14.80 -28.63
C ARG A 95 8.49 15.75 -27.43
N GLY A 96 8.14 15.26 -26.24
CA GLY A 96 7.93 16.07 -25.06
C GLY A 96 7.59 15.21 -23.85
N ALA A 97 7.35 15.89 -22.73
CA ALA A 97 7.05 15.25 -21.46
C ALA A 97 5.65 14.61 -21.44
N GLY A 98 5.54 13.47 -20.76
CA GLY A 98 4.28 12.81 -20.43
C GLY A 98 3.59 12.09 -21.60
N PRO A 99 2.42 11.48 -21.33
CA PRO A 99 1.76 10.57 -22.27
C PRO A 99 1.04 11.27 -23.44
N ALA A 100 0.91 12.61 -23.40
CA ALA A 100 0.28 13.40 -24.45
C ALA A 100 1.21 13.66 -25.65
N HIS A 101 2.52 13.58 -25.44
CA HIS A 101 3.52 13.86 -26.46
C HIS A 101 4.17 12.60 -27.05
N CYS A 102 3.51 11.44 -26.88
CA CYS A 102 3.95 10.20 -27.50
C CYS A 102 3.85 10.30 -29.03
N ARG A 103 4.85 9.76 -29.73
CA ARG A 103 4.77 9.51 -31.18
C ARG A 103 3.92 8.28 -31.47
N LYS A 104 4.07 7.26 -30.63
CA LYS A 104 3.32 6.01 -30.67
C LYS A 104 3.11 5.52 -29.23
N CYS A 105 1.96 4.91 -28.95
CA CYS A 105 1.73 4.26 -27.66
C CYS A 105 2.49 2.95 -27.56
N ALA A 106 3.00 2.65 -26.36
CA ALA A 106 3.56 1.36 -26.02
C ALA A 106 2.48 0.26 -26.06
N PRO A 107 2.86 -1.02 -26.20
CA PRO A 107 1.92 -2.14 -26.03
C PRO A 107 1.21 -2.04 -24.67
N GLY A 108 -0.08 -2.38 -24.61
CA GLY A 108 -0.91 -2.17 -23.41
C GLY A 108 -1.48 -0.76 -23.27
N TYR A 109 -1.12 0.17 -24.15
CA TYR A 109 -1.65 1.54 -24.15
C TYR A 109 -2.39 1.85 -25.46
N ARG A 110 -3.44 2.68 -25.37
CA ARG A 110 -4.21 3.17 -26.51
C ARG A 110 -4.27 4.69 -26.53
N PHE A 111 -4.31 5.26 -27.73
CA PHE A 111 -4.38 6.70 -27.91
C PHE A 111 -5.83 7.18 -27.72
N ILE A 112 -6.10 7.89 -26.61
CA ILE A 112 -7.41 8.46 -26.30
C ILE A 112 -7.25 9.93 -25.96
N GLY A 113 -8.01 10.80 -26.63
CA GLY A 113 -8.04 12.22 -26.31
C GLY A 113 -6.65 12.88 -26.35
N SER A 114 -5.86 12.52 -27.36
CA SER A 114 -4.51 13.03 -27.61
C SER A 114 -3.42 12.57 -26.62
N LYS A 115 -3.67 11.51 -25.84
CA LYS A 115 -2.67 10.91 -24.95
C LYS A 115 -2.74 9.39 -24.97
N CYS A 116 -1.62 8.74 -24.71
CA CYS A 116 -1.58 7.30 -24.49
C CYS A 116 -2.10 7.01 -23.09
N LEU A 117 -3.20 6.27 -23.01
CA LEU A 117 -3.77 5.79 -21.76
C LEU A 117 -3.70 4.27 -21.74
N ASP A 118 -3.48 3.76 -20.53
CA ASP A 118 -3.52 2.35 -20.24
C ASP A 118 -4.85 1.73 -20.73
N ILE A 119 -4.74 0.54 -21.32
CA ILE A 119 -5.89 -0.26 -21.73
C ILE A 119 -6.31 -1.04 -20.50
N ASP A 120 -7.50 -0.75 -19.97
CA ASP A 120 -8.04 -1.60 -18.91
C ASP A 120 -8.55 -2.90 -19.50
N GLU A 121 -7.69 -3.92 -19.54
CA GLU A 121 -8.10 -5.25 -20.02
C GLU A 121 -9.14 -5.89 -19.08
N CYS A 122 -9.13 -5.55 -17.80
CA CYS A 122 -10.06 -6.10 -16.80
C CYS A 122 -11.49 -5.57 -16.91
N SER A 123 -11.72 -4.50 -17.67
CA SER A 123 -13.05 -4.03 -18.03
C SER A 123 -13.87 -5.11 -18.77
N ASP A 124 -13.20 -6.01 -19.50
CA ASP A 124 -13.82 -7.22 -20.08
C ASP A 124 -13.29 -8.48 -19.40
N ARG A 125 -13.84 -8.79 -18.22
CA ARG A 125 -13.40 -9.90 -17.36
C ARG A 125 -13.33 -11.24 -18.08
N VAL A 126 -14.23 -11.48 -19.04
CA VAL A 126 -14.34 -12.77 -19.74
C VAL A 126 -13.17 -12.96 -20.71
N LEU A 127 -12.70 -11.88 -21.32
CA LEU A 127 -11.55 -11.90 -22.23
C LEU A 127 -10.21 -11.84 -21.50
N ALA A 128 -10.15 -11.18 -20.34
CA ALA A 128 -8.90 -10.99 -19.61
C ALA A 128 -8.43 -12.26 -18.88
N CYS A 129 -9.28 -12.87 -18.05
CA CYS A 129 -8.91 -14.04 -17.24
C CYS A 129 -9.82 -15.23 -17.56
N PRO A 130 -9.34 -16.25 -18.28
CA PRO A 130 -10.16 -17.40 -18.67
C PRO A 130 -10.35 -18.42 -17.53
N GLY A 131 -9.60 -18.34 -16.43
CA GLY A 131 -9.70 -19.27 -15.32
C GLY A 131 -10.93 -19.04 -14.43
N LEU A 132 -11.48 -20.14 -13.90
CA LEU A 132 -12.48 -20.09 -12.83
C LEU A 132 -11.84 -19.62 -11.52
N ASP A 133 -12.57 -18.82 -10.74
CA ASP A 133 -12.12 -18.26 -9.46
C ASP A 133 -10.84 -17.40 -9.55
N GLU A 134 -10.64 -16.76 -10.72
CA GLU A 134 -9.61 -15.75 -10.94
C GLU A 134 -10.18 -14.32 -10.87
N ILE A 135 -9.39 -13.40 -10.33
CA ILE A 135 -9.65 -11.98 -10.28
C ILE A 135 -8.64 -11.29 -11.20
N CYS A 136 -9.15 -10.53 -12.17
CA CYS A 136 -8.34 -9.67 -13.01
C CYS A 136 -7.92 -8.42 -12.23
N ILE A 137 -6.62 -8.12 -12.26
CA ILE A 137 -6.04 -6.91 -11.69
C ILE A 137 -5.34 -6.15 -12.81
N ASN A 138 -5.88 -4.97 -13.13
CA ASN A 138 -5.29 -4.08 -14.13
C ASN A 138 -4.03 -3.43 -13.56
N THR A 139 -2.97 -3.37 -14.34
CA THR A 139 -1.69 -2.73 -14.00
C THR A 139 -1.30 -1.75 -15.11
N ASP A 140 -0.36 -0.86 -14.84
CA ASP A 140 0.05 0.10 -15.87
C ASP A 140 0.79 -0.63 -17.01
N GLY A 141 0.19 -0.63 -18.21
CA GLY A 141 0.69 -1.25 -19.44
C GLY A 141 0.41 -2.74 -19.58
N ALA A 142 -0.30 -3.37 -18.62
CA ALA A 142 -0.59 -4.80 -18.63
C ALA A 142 -1.69 -5.16 -17.62
N PHE A 143 -2.08 -6.43 -17.57
CA PHE A 143 -2.93 -6.96 -16.51
C PHE A 143 -2.37 -8.29 -15.98
N ARG A 144 -2.83 -8.70 -14.80
CA ARG A 144 -2.57 -10.04 -14.26
C ARG A 144 -3.82 -10.66 -13.67
N CYS A 145 -3.86 -11.99 -13.67
CA CYS A 145 -4.93 -12.78 -13.08
C CYS A 145 -4.42 -13.42 -11.79
N ASP A 146 -4.99 -13.04 -10.65
CA ASP A 146 -4.70 -13.62 -9.34
C ASP A 146 -5.88 -14.49 -8.89
N CYS A 147 -5.62 -15.47 -8.02
CA CYS A 147 -6.73 -16.28 -7.48
C CYS A 147 -7.59 -15.45 -6.52
N ALA A 148 -8.89 -15.72 -6.50
CA ALA A 148 -9.79 -15.12 -5.54
C ALA A 148 -9.38 -15.42 -4.09
N GLU A 149 -9.86 -14.62 -3.15
CA GLU A 149 -9.55 -14.79 -1.72
C GLU A 149 -9.91 -16.22 -1.24
N GLY A 150 -8.98 -16.87 -0.55
CA GLY A 150 -9.14 -18.27 -0.12
C GLY A 150 -8.85 -19.32 -1.21
N PHE A 151 -8.36 -18.91 -2.39
CA PHE A 151 -7.89 -19.80 -3.44
C PHE A 151 -6.39 -19.64 -3.68
N ILE A 152 -5.73 -20.75 -3.99
CA ILE A 152 -4.31 -20.80 -4.31
C ILE A 152 -4.11 -21.39 -5.71
N ARG A 153 -3.12 -20.88 -6.43
CA ARG A 153 -2.80 -21.34 -7.78
C ARG A 153 -2.09 -22.69 -7.71
N ARG A 154 -2.73 -23.77 -8.16
CA ARG A 154 -2.14 -25.12 -8.28
C ARG A 154 -2.38 -25.68 -9.68
N GLY A 155 -1.30 -26.02 -10.39
CA GLY A 155 -1.40 -26.60 -11.74
C GLY A 155 -2.07 -25.68 -12.77
N GLY A 156 -1.93 -24.37 -12.62
CA GLY A 156 -2.56 -23.37 -13.51
C GLY A 156 -4.02 -23.06 -13.20
N VAL A 157 -4.63 -23.71 -12.19
CA VAL A 157 -6.02 -23.49 -11.77
C VAL A 157 -6.05 -22.97 -10.34
N CYS A 158 -7.01 -22.09 -10.04
CA CYS A 158 -7.27 -21.64 -8.68
C CYS A 158 -8.07 -22.71 -7.93
N VAL A 159 -7.49 -23.25 -6.86
CA VAL A 159 -8.16 -24.23 -6.00
C VAL A 159 -8.34 -23.62 -4.63
N ARG A 160 -9.51 -23.85 -4.01
CA ARG A 160 -9.74 -23.40 -2.64
C ARG A 160 -8.65 -23.97 -1.73
N GLU A 161 -7.97 -23.11 -1.01
CA GLU A 161 -7.14 -23.53 0.10
C GLU A 161 -8.10 -24.08 1.16
N LYS A 162 -8.12 -25.41 1.32
CA LYS A 162 -8.65 -25.98 2.54
C LYS A 162 -7.74 -25.43 3.64
N LEU A 163 -8.26 -24.46 4.39
CA LEU A 163 -7.64 -24.01 5.62
C LEU A 163 -7.23 -25.30 6.36
N PRO A 164 -5.97 -25.46 6.80
CA PRO A 164 -5.61 -26.61 7.61
C PRO A 164 -6.61 -26.61 8.76
N ASP A 165 -7.30 -27.74 8.91
CA ASP A 165 -8.43 -28.01 9.79
C ASP A 165 -8.26 -27.35 11.16
N LEU A 166 -8.48 -26.04 11.23
CA LEU A 166 -8.73 -25.34 12.45
C LEU A 166 -10.19 -25.63 12.65
N HIS A 167 -10.41 -26.83 13.17
CA HIS A 167 -11.67 -27.38 13.66
C HIS A 167 -12.64 -26.21 13.80
N GLU A 168 -13.67 -26.16 12.97
CA GLU A 168 -14.88 -25.41 13.29
C GLU A 168 -15.37 -26.03 14.60
N LYS A 169 -14.75 -25.63 15.71
CA LYS A 169 -15.32 -25.76 17.02
C LYS A 169 -16.56 -24.90 16.91
N GLY A 170 -17.69 -25.55 16.63
CA GLY A 170 -18.98 -24.95 16.84
C GLY A 170 -18.95 -24.30 18.22
N LEU A 171 -19.75 -23.27 18.41
CA LEU A 171 -19.86 -22.45 19.63
C LEU A 171 -20.07 -23.25 20.96
N PHE A 172 -20.15 -24.58 20.89
CA PHE A 172 -20.32 -25.52 21.99
C PHE A 172 -19.20 -26.57 22.15
N ASP A 173 -18.17 -26.59 21.29
CA ASP A 173 -17.06 -27.56 21.35
C ASP A 173 -16.00 -27.24 22.43
N ASP A 174 -16.07 -26.06 23.05
CA ASP A 174 -15.23 -25.66 24.19
C ASP A 174 -15.92 -25.85 25.55
N ILE A 175 -17.06 -26.54 25.61
CA ILE A 175 -17.57 -27.03 26.88
C ILE A 175 -16.82 -28.32 27.19
N LYS A 176 -15.75 -28.22 27.98
CA LYS A 176 -15.05 -29.39 28.50
C LYS A 176 -16.03 -30.23 29.30
N ASP A 177 -16.10 -31.53 28.98
CA ASP A 177 -16.91 -32.51 29.72
C ASP A 177 -16.68 -32.44 31.24
N ASP A 178 -15.48 -32.02 31.66
CA ASP A 178 -15.08 -31.80 33.05
C ASP A 178 -15.91 -30.71 33.76
N GLU A 179 -16.24 -29.60 33.07
CA GLU A 179 -17.06 -28.52 33.64
C GLU A 179 -18.54 -28.91 33.71
N VAL A 180 -19.01 -29.71 32.75
CA VAL A 180 -20.37 -30.26 32.75
C VAL A 180 -20.54 -31.30 33.84
N GLU A 181 -19.52 -32.12 34.10
CA GLU A 181 -19.54 -33.10 35.18
C GLU A 181 -19.57 -32.43 36.55
N VAL A 182 -18.80 -31.35 36.76
CA VAL A 182 -18.86 -30.56 38.00
C VAL A 182 -20.23 -29.89 38.17
N LEU A 183 -20.78 -29.31 37.10
CA LEU A 183 -22.11 -28.68 37.15
C LEU A 183 -23.22 -29.72 37.41
N LYS A 184 -23.14 -30.89 36.77
CA LYS A 184 -24.03 -32.04 37.04
C LYS A 184 -23.93 -32.47 38.50
N GLN A 185 -22.73 -32.61 39.06
CA GLN A 185 -22.53 -32.99 40.45
C GLN A 185 -23.13 -31.98 41.43
N MET A 186 -23.07 -30.67 41.13
CA MET A 186 -23.73 -29.63 41.92
C MET A 186 -25.25 -29.73 41.83
N PHE A 187 -25.82 -29.98 40.65
CA PHE A 187 -27.26 -30.20 40.46
C PHE A 187 -27.75 -31.45 41.19
N PHE A 188 -27.01 -32.57 41.11
CA PHE A 188 -27.34 -33.78 41.85
C PHE A 188 -27.31 -33.55 43.37
N GLY A 189 -26.35 -32.77 43.88
CA GLY A 189 -26.31 -32.39 45.29
C GLY A 189 -27.53 -31.58 45.76
N VAL A 190 -27.95 -30.59 44.96
CA VAL A 190 -29.14 -29.77 45.26
C VAL A 190 -30.42 -30.61 45.22
N VAL A 191 -30.55 -31.49 44.23
CA VAL A 191 -31.69 -32.41 44.09
C VAL A 191 -31.74 -33.39 45.26
N LEU A 192 -30.61 -34.00 45.65
CA LEU A 192 -30.55 -34.89 46.80
C LEU A 192 -30.90 -34.19 48.12
N CYS A 193 -30.47 -32.94 48.31
CA CYS A 193 -30.88 -32.13 49.46
C CYS A 193 -32.39 -31.82 49.48
N ALA A 194 -32.96 -31.42 48.34
CA ALA A 194 -34.39 -31.18 48.21
C ALA A 194 -35.20 -32.47 48.44
N LEU A 195 -34.72 -33.60 47.95
CA LEU A 195 -35.34 -34.91 48.15
C LEU A 195 -35.19 -35.43 49.59
N GLY A 196 -34.07 -35.15 50.25
CA GLY A 196 -33.88 -35.46 51.67
C GLY A 196 -34.85 -34.70 52.58
N THR A 197 -35.16 -33.44 52.24
CA THR A 197 -36.17 -32.64 52.96
C THR A 197 -37.60 -33.13 52.66
N LEU A 198 -37.87 -33.65 51.46
CA LEU A 198 -39.11 -34.33 51.11
C LEU A 198 -39.27 -35.69 51.82
N ALA A 199 -38.21 -36.50 51.92
CA ALA A 199 -38.22 -37.78 52.61
C ALA A 199 -38.44 -37.63 54.12
N ALA A 200 -37.88 -36.57 54.73
CA ALA A 200 -38.17 -36.20 56.13
C ALA A 200 -39.66 -35.82 56.36
N LYS A 201 -40.39 -35.50 55.30
CA LYS A 201 -41.82 -35.18 55.33
C LYS A 201 -42.73 -36.41 55.21
N GLY A 202 -42.18 -37.60 54.94
CA GLY A 202 -42.87 -38.89 55.11
C GLY A 202 -43.51 -39.52 53.88
N ASP A 203 -43.17 -39.12 52.65
CA ASP A 203 -43.78 -39.68 51.43
C ASP A 203 -43.04 -40.94 50.93
N MET A 204 -43.41 -42.11 51.47
CA MET A 204 -42.74 -43.41 51.25
C MET A 204 -42.78 -43.96 49.80
N VAL A 205 -43.56 -43.37 48.90
CA VAL A 205 -43.64 -43.82 47.48
C VAL A 205 -42.49 -43.24 46.64
N TYR A 206 -41.99 -42.05 46.98
CA TYR A 206 -40.95 -41.38 46.20
C TYR A 206 -39.54 -41.95 46.47
N THR A 207 -39.31 -42.52 47.65
CA THR A 207 -38.00 -43.07 48.04
C THR A 207 -37.65 -44.35 47.27
N SER A 208 -38.62 -45.22 46.98
CA SER A 208 -38.39 -46.49 46.24
C SER A 208 -38.13 -46.28 44.76
N VAL A 209 -38.86 -45.36 44.11
CA VAL A 209 -38.64 -44.96 42.72
C VAL A 209 -37.24 -44.35 42.56
N PHE A 210 -36.80 -43.57 43.55
CA PHE A 210 -35.49 -42.93 43.53
C PHE A 210 -34.33 -43.91 43.73
N ILE A 211 -34.45 -44.88 44.65
CA ILE A 211 -33.44 -45.94 44.82
C ILE A 211 -33.31 -46.75 43.51
N GLY A 212 -34.43 -47.03 42.83
CA GLY A 212 -34.43 -47.68 41.53
C GLY A 212 -33.70 -46.87 40.45
N ALA A 213 -33.94 -45.56 40.38
CA ALA A 213 -33.29 -44.67 39.42
C ALA A 213 -31.78 -44.53 39.69
N VAL A 214 -31.37 -44.38 40.95
CA VAL A 214 -29.95 -44.30 41.33
C VAL A 214 -29.23 -45.62 41.05
N ALA A 215 -29.86 -46.76 41.33
CA ALA A 215 -29.28 -48.07 41.01
C ALA A 215 -29.14 -48.28 39.49
N ALA A 216 -30.12 -47.85 38.69
CA ALA A 216 -30.06 -47.91 37.23
C ALA A 216 -28.96 -47.00 36.66
N MET A 217 -28.84 -45.78 37.18
CA MET A 217 -27.78 -44.85 36.78
C MET A 217 -26.38 -45.35 37.17
N ALA A 218 -26.23 -45.92 38.38
CA ALA A 218 -24.97 -46.53 38.81
C ALA A 218 -24.61 -47.72 37.91
N GLY A 219 -25.58 -48.57 37.59
CA GLY A 219 -25.38 -49.69 36.66
C GLY A 219 -24.94 -49.24 35.27
N TYR A 220 -25.58 -48.21 34.71
CA TYR A 220 -25.19 -47.62 33.42
C TYR A 220 -23.77 -47.05 33.46
N TRP A 221 -23.44 -46.30 34.51
CA TRP A 221 -22.12 -45.68 34.68
C TRP A 221 -20.98 -46.72 34.84
N PHE A 222 -21.22 -47.80 35.59
CA PHE A 222 -20.24 -48.88 35.70
C PHE A 222 -20.08 -49.69 34.41
N SER A 223 -21.16 -49.88 33.63
CA SER A 223 -21.10 -50.51 32.31
C SER A 223 -20.25 -49.69 31.34
N GLU A 224 -20.49 -48.39 31.26
CA GLU A 224 -19.79 -47.49 30.34
C GLU A 224 -18.29 -47.35 30.70
N ARG A 225 -17.96 -47.37 31.99
CA ARG A 225 -16.57 -47.36 32.46
C ARG A 225 -15.87 -48.72 32.24
N GLY A 226 -16.61 -49.82 32.29
CA GLY A 226 -16.12 -51.17 31.97
C GLY A 226 -15.75 -51.33 30.49
N ASP A 227 -16.62 -50.86 29.59
CA ASP A 227 -16.39 -50.92 28.14
C ASP A 227 -15.21 -50.04 27.71
N ARG A 228 -15.03 -48.87 28.33
CA ARG A 228 -13.86 -48.00 28.10
C ARG A 228 -12.55 -48.60 28.63
N LEU A 229 -12.60 -49.43 29.67
CA LEU A 229 -11.43 -50.15 30.20
C LEU A 229 -11.07 -51.35 29.31
N MET A 230 -12.05 -52.15 28.88
CA MET A 230 -11.84 -53.30 27.98
C MET A 230 -11.33 -52.86 26.60
N ASN A 231 -11.86 -51.77 26.03
CA ASN A 231 -11.35 -51.22 24.77
C ASN A 231 -9.93 -50.64 24.87
N ARG A 232 -9.46 -50.33 26.08
CA ARG A 232 -8.06 -49.90 26.31
C ARG A 232 -7.11 -51.08 26.41
N PHE A 233 -7.56 -52.23 26.92
CA PHE A 233 -6.77 -53.47 27.00
C PHE A 233 -6.75 -54.27 25.69
N LEU A 234 -7.80 -54.19 24.87
CA LEU A 234 -7.88 -54.89 23.58
C LEU A 234 -7.11 -54.18 22.43
N LYS A 235 -6.43 -53.06 22.71
CA LYS A 235 -5.76 -52.22 21.72
C LYS A 235 -4.23 -52.18 21.86
N GLU A 236 -3.64 -53.16 22.55
CA GLU A 236 -2.21 -53.48 22.51
C GLU A 236 -2.07 -54.98 22.19
N PRO A 237 -1.18 -55.42 21.29
CA PRO A 237 -0.09 -54.69 20.61
C PRO A 237 -0.43 -54.12 19.22
#